data_AF-A0A957UKD2-F1
#
_entry.id   AF-A0A957UKD2-F1
#
_cell.length_a   1.000
_cell.length_b   1.000
_cell.length_c   1.000
_cell.angle_alpha   90.00
_cell.angle_beta   90.00
_cell.angle_gamma   90.00
#
_symmetry.space_group_name_H-M   'P 1'
#
loop_
_entity.id
_entity.type
_entity.pdbx_description
1 polymer ?
#
loop_
_entity_poly.entity_id
_entity_poly.type
_entity_poly.pdbx_seq_one_letter_code
_entity_poly.pdbx_strand_id
1 'polypeptide(L)'
;APFEGLQPILEHKWYVDEFYQMVLIKPIWAISRWFANVVDRKGIDFVVNWLGRVSLVIGEYARRLQTGAIPAYAMSILLGVVVALVYFVLA
;
A
#
# COMPACT_ATOMS: atom_id res chain seq x y z
N ALA A 1 -47.72 30.90 -25.77
CA ALA A 1 -47.64 30.43 -27.18
C ALA A 1 -47.78 28.90 -27.22
N PRO A 2 -48.27 28.25 -28.31
CA PRO A 2 -48.57 26.81 -28.31
C PRO A 2 -47.40 25.85 -28.04
N PHE A 3 -46.17 26.37 -27.87
CA PHE A 3 -44.95 25.59 -27.65
C PHE A 3 -44.16 25.95 -26.36
N GLU A 4 -44.73 26.77 -25.46
CA GLU A 4 -44.06 27.20 -24.20
C GLU A 4 -43.58 26.04 -23.32
N GLY A 5 -44.28 24.90 -23.33
CA GLY A 5 -43.87 23.72 -22.55
C GLY A 5 -42.69 22.92 -23.15
N LEU A 6 -42.43 23.07 -24.45
CA LEU A 6 -41.37 22.33 -25.16
C LEU A 6 -40.06 23.12 -25.28
N GLN A 7 -40.12 24.45 -25.14
CA GLN A 7 -38.95 25.34 -25.11
C GLN A 7 -37.88 24.91 -24.10
N PRO A 8 -38.18 24.63 -22.82
CA PRO A 8 -37.14 24.29 -21.85
C PRO A 8 -36.42 22.96 -22.14
N ILE A 9 -37.09 22.01 -22.80
CA ILE A 9 -36.51 20.70 -23.17
C ILE A 9 -35.54 20.86 -24.34
N LEU A 10 -35.90 21.67 -25.33
CA LEU A 10 -35.04 21.99 -26.47
C LEU A 10 -33.82 22.81 -26.04
N GLU A 11 -34.00 23.76 -25.10
CA GLU A 11 -32.92 24.55 -24.52
C GLU A 11 -31.90 23.68 -23.75
N HIS A 12 -32.35 22.61 -23.09
CA HIS A 12 -31.48 21.66 -22.38
C HIS A 12 -31.03 20.48 -23.27
N LYS A 13 -31.01 20.64 -24.61
CA LYS A 13 -30.55 19.62 -25.56
C LYS A 13 -31.15 18.23 -25.31
N TRP A 14 -32.44 18.17 -24.96
CA TRP A 14 -33.14 16.92 -24.64
C TRP A 14 -32.58 16.13 -23.43
N TYR A 15 -31.79 16.76 -22.55
CA TYR A 15 -31.19 16.15 -21.36
C TYR A 15 -30.31 14.91 -21.64
N VAL A 16 -29.87 14.72 -22.89
CA VAL A 16 -29.08 13.55 -23.31
C VAL A 16 -27.71 13.57 -22.62
N ASP A 17 -27.10 14.76 -22.53
CA ASP A 17 -25.80 14.97 -21.91
C ASP A 17 -25.87 14.66 -20.39
N GLU A 18 -26.92 15.09 -19.70
CA GLU A 18 -27.17 14.84 -18.28
C GLU A 18 -27.43 13.37 -18.01
N PHE A 19 -28.22 12.71 -18.85
CA PHE A 19 -28.48 11.27 -18.75
C PHE A 19 -27.17 10.48 -18.90
N TYR A 20 -26.36 10.80 -19.91
CA TYR A 20 -25.05 10.17 -20.11
C TYR A 20 -24.12 10.41 -18.91
N GLN A 21 -24.08 11.65 -18.39
CA GLN A 21 -23.32 11.98 -17.20
C GLN A 21 -23.75 11.15 -15.99
N MET A 22 -25.06 11.00 -15.75
CA MET A 22 -25.56 10.29 -14.57
C MET A 22 -25.42 8.77 -14.68
N VAL A 23 -25.73 8.21 -15.84
CA VAL A 23 -25.83 6.75 -16.01
C VAL A 23 -24.49 6.11 -16.34
N LEU A 24 -23.61 6.82 -17.04
CA LEU A 24 -22.33 6.27 -17.47
C LEU A 24 -21.15 6.92 -16.75
N ILE A 25 -21.03 8.24 -16.81
CA ILE A 25 -19.81 8.92 -16.31
C ILE A 25 -19.71 8.82 -14.77
N LYS A 26 -20.72 9.25 -14.03
CA LYS A 26 -20.71 9.26 -12.55
C LYS A 26 -20.39 7.89 -11.93
N PRO A 27 -21.03 6.78 -12.33
CA PRO A 27 -20.71 5.47 -11.76
C PRO A 27 -19.30 5.00 -12.11
N ILE A 28 -18.85 5.21 -13.35
CA ILE A 28 -17.46 4.87 -13.75
C ILE A 28 -16.46 5.67 -12.91
N TRP A 29 -16.73 6.96 -12.70
CA TRP A 29 -15.86 7.82 -11.90
C TRP A 29 -15.85 7.40 -10.42
N ALA A 30 -16.99 7.00 -9.88
CA ALA A 30 -17.09 6.47 -8.52
C ALA A 30 -16.29 5.16 -8.34
N ILE A 31 -16.38 4.24 -9.31
CA ILE A 31 -15.62 2.98 -9.31
C ILE A 31 -14.12 3.27 -9.40
N SER A 32 -13.70 4.12 -10.34
CA SER A 32 -12.30 4.51 -10.49
C SER A 32 -11.74 5.13 -9.20
N ARG A 33 -12.52 6.02 -8.57
CA ARG A 33 -12.15 6.64 -7.29
C ARG A 33 -12.10 5.61 -6.15
N TRP A 34 -12.94 4.59 -6.17
CA TRP A 34 -12.88 3.50 -5.20
C TRP A 34 -11.58 2.69 -5.35
N PHE A 35 -11.24 2.27 -6.57
CA PHE A 35 -10.00 1.54 -6.85
C PHE A 35 -8.76 2.36 -6.42
N ALA A 36 -8.69 3.64 -6.77
CA ALA A 36 -7.58 4.49 -6.39
C ALA A 36 -7.43 4.65 -4.87
N ASN A 37 -8.54 4.73 -4.12
CA ASN A 37 -8.47 4.91 -2.67
C ASN A 37 -8.29 3.60 -1.90
N VAL A 38 -8.86 2.50 -2.38
CA VAL A 38 -8.86 1.22 -1.66
C VAL A 38 -7.68 0.36 -2.08
N VAL A 39 -7.46 0.19 -3.39
CA VAL A 39 -6.39 -0.69 -3.87
C VAL A 39 -5.05 0.01 -3.72
N ASP A 40 -4.92 1.21 -4.27
CA ASP A 40 -3.63 1.91 -4.29
C ASP A 40 -3.29 2.46 -2.91
N ARG A 41 -4.05 3.45 -2.41
CA ARG A 41 -3.76 4.11 -1.13
C ARG A 41 -3.85 3.23 0.13
N LYS A 42 -4.78 2.28 0.18
CA LYS A 42 -4.96 1.42 1.38
C LYS A 42 -4.32 0.06 1.24
N GLY A 43 -4.15 -0.45 0.03
CA GLY A 43 -3.51 -1.73 -0.22
C GLY A 43 -2.02 -1.53 -0.45
N ILE A 44 -1.67 -0.99 -1.61
CA ILE A 44 -0.29 -0.91 -2.09
C ILE A 44 0.55 -0.01 -1.18
N ASP A 45 0.14 1.24 -0.96
CA ASP A 45 0.85 2.19 -0.11
C ASP A 45 1.01 1.65 1.33
N PHE A 46 -0.01 0.98 1.85
CA PHE A 46 0.05 0.40 3.20
C PHE A 46 1.11 -0.69 3.28
N VAL A 47 1.13 -1.63 2.33
CA VAL A 47 2.07 -2.75 2.30
C VAL A 47 3.50 -2.24 2.19
N VAL A 48 3.76 -1.30 1.27
CA VAL A 48 5.10 -0.74 1.06
C VAL A 48 5.59 -0.02 2.32
N ASN A 49 4.75 0.84 2.93
CA ASN A 49 5.11 1.54 4.16
C ASN A 49 5.28 0.59 5.36
N TRP A 50 4.52 -0.50 5.39
CA TRP A 50 4.66 -1.52 6.44
C TRP A 50 5.98 -2.28 6.29
N LEU A 51 6.33 -2.72 5.09
CA LEU A 51 7.62 -3.37 4.82
C LEU A 51 8.80 -2.47 5.19
N GLY A 52 8.73 -1.18 4.84
CA GLY A 52 9.73 -0.20 5.25
C GLY A 52 9.87 -0.10 6.77
N ARG A 53 8.74 -0.02 7.49
CA ARG A 53 8.75 0.00 8.97
C ARG A 53 9.31 -1.28 9.57
N VAL A 54 8.94 -2.45 9.05
CA VAL A 54 9.47 -3.74 9.50
C VAL A 54 10.98 -3.79 9.31
N SER A 55 11.49 -3.35 8.16
CA SER A 55 12.93 -3.28 7.90
C SER A 55 13.65 -2.39 8.92
N LEU A 56 13.08 -1.23 9.26
CA LEU A 56 13.66 -0.33 10.27
C LEU A 56 13.66 -0.97 11.67
N VAL A 57 12.57 -1.64 12.05
CA VAL A 57 12.46 -2.33 13.34
C VAL A 57 13.50 -3.44 13.43
N ILE A 58 13.64 -4.27 12.40
CA ILE A 58 14.66 -5.33 12.35
C ILE A 58 16.06 -4.71 12.48
N GLY A 59 16.33 -3.61 11.76
CA GLY A 59 17.60 -2.88 11.86
C GLY A 59 17.88 -2.37 13.27
N GLU A 60 16.86 -1.87 13.97
CA GLU A 60 16.99 -1.42 15.36
C GLU A 60 17.32 -2.56 16.32
N TYR A 61 16.67 -3.71 16.18
CA TYR A 61 17.00 -4.90 16.98
C TYR A 61 18.42 -5.41 16.66
N ALA A 62 18.78 -5.48 15.38
CA ALA A 62 20.12 -5.88 14.96
C ALA A 62 21.20 -4.93 15.52
N ARG A 63 20.94 -3.62 15.53
CA ARG A 63 21.83 -2.62 16.13
C ARG A 63 22.05 -2.85 17.61
N ARG A 64 21.03 -3.27 18.36
CA ARG A 64 21.15 -3.55 19.81
C ARG A 64 22.03 -4.77 20.13
N LEU A 65 22.17 -5.71 19.20
CA LEU A 65 23.12 -6.82 19.35
C LEU A 65 24.58 -6.34 19.34
N GLN A 66 24.84 -5.17 18.75
CA GLN A 66 26.15 -4.54 18.69
C GLN A 66 26.37 -3.65 19.92
N THR A 67 26.70 -4.27 21.07
CA THR A 67 26.83 -3.57 22.36
C THR A 67 28.10 -2.74 22.52
N GLY A 68 29.05 -2.85 21.58
CA GLY A 68 30.36 -2.19 21.64
C GLY A 68 31.33 -2.81 22.66
N ALA A 69 30.91 -3.84 23.40
CA ALA A 69 31.74 -4.54 24.36
C ALA A 69 32.61 -5.60 23.66
N ILE A 70 33.92 -5.42 23.66
CA ILE A 70 34.89 -6.38 23.08
C ILE A 70 34.67 -7.82 23.59
N PRO A 71 34.43 -8.08 24.89
CA PRO A 71 34.18 -9.45 25.37
C PRO A 71 32.92 -10.08 24.79
N ALA A 72 31.87 -9.29 24.52
CA ALA A 72 30.63 -9.79 23.94
C ALA A 72 30.84 -10.29 22.50
N TYR A 73 31.70 -9.62 21.73
CA TYR A 73 32.10 -10.09 20.39
C TYR A 73 32.91 -11.38 20.43
N ALA A 74 33.86 -11.49 21.37
CA ALA A 74 34.62 -12.72 21.52
C ALA A 74 33.71 -13.92 21.85
N MET A 75 32.72 -13.72 22.73
CA MET A 75 31.73 -14.74 23.08
C MET A 75 30.86 -15.14 21.88
N SER A 76 30.39 -14.19 21.07
CA SER A 76 29.55 -14.50 19.91
C SER A 76 30.32 -15.24 18.81
N ILE A 77 31.59 -14.90 18.58
CA ILE A 77 32.49 -15.62 17.66
C ILE A 77 32.68 -17.06 18.15
N LEU A 78 33.01 -17.25 19.43
CA LEU A 78 33.21 -18.57 20.01
C LEU A 78 31.95 -19.44 19.83
N LEU A 79 30.77 -18.89 20.15
CA LEU A 79 29.48 -19.56 19.93
C LEU A 79 29.29 -19.95 18.46
N GLY A 80 29.57 -19.04 17.53
CA GLY A 80 29.47 -19.30 16.09
C GLY A 80 30.37 -20.45 15.64
N VAL A 81 31.61 -20.50 16.14
CA VAL A 81 32.56 -21.59 15.85
C VAL A 81 32.03 -22.93 16.39
N VAL A 82 31.55 -22.97 17.63
CA VAL A 82 31.00 -24.20 18.24
C VAL A 82 29.80 -24.71 17.45
N VAL A 83 28.86 -23.83 17.08
CA VAL A 83 27.68 -24.20 16.28
C VAL A 83 28.07 -24.74 14.91
N ALA A 84 29.02 -24.08 14.23
CA ALA A 84 29.52 -24.55 12.94
C ALA A 84 30.17 -25.94 13.04
N LEU A 85 31.01 -26.17 14.06
CA LEU A 85 31.63 -27.47 14.30
C LEU A 85 30.59 -28.55 14.58
N VAL A 86 29.60 -28.27 15.43
CA VAL A 86 28.50 -29.20 15.73
C VAL A 86 27.73 -29.55 14.45
N TYR A 87 27.41 -28.55 13.63
CA TYR A 87 26.75 -28.79 12.34
C TYR A 87 27.58 -29.70 11.44
N PHE A 88 28.88 -29.44 11.26
CA PHE A 88 29.75 -30.26 10.40
C PHE A 88 30.01 -31.67 10.93
N VAL A 89 29.93 -31.89 12.24
CA VAL A 89 30.10 -33.22 12.83
C VAL A 89 28.82 -34.04 12.75
N LEU A 90 27.65 -33.40 12.79
CA LEU A 90 26.35 -34.06 12.74
C LEU A 90 25.78 -34.23 11.32
N ALA A 91 26.19 -33.38 10.37
CA ALA A 91 25.83 -33.46 8.96
C ALA A 91 26.77 -34.39 8.19
#